data_AF-B4RNB9-F1
#
_entry.id   AF-B4RNB9-F1
#
_cell.length_a   1.000
_cell.length_b   1.000
_cell.length_c   1.000
_cell.angle_alpha   90.00
_cell.angle_beta   90.00
_cell.angle_gamma   90.00
#
_symmetry.space_group_name_H-M   'P 1'
#
loop_
_entity.id
_entity.type
_entity.pdbx_description
1 polymer ?
#
loop_
_entity_poly.entity_id
_entity_poly.type
_entity_poly.pdbx_seq_one_letter_code
_entity_poly.pdbx_strand_id
1 'polypeptide(L)'
;MKAGSRLLSESGRTQTVRNIIVKPTPLKAYNLTVADWHTYFVKGNQAETEGVWVHNACPPRKTPSTPVYGNDSEAYAAAKKLGYRKIKERTRNDAAIFKKGKSYISRDVDSHNGGAWKEASSPKNLNRKETRNGTFDKNLNRIGD
;
A
#
# COMPACT_ATOMS: atom_id res chain seq x y z
N MET A 1 -14.64 -16.87 -1.61
CA MET A 1 -13.88 -18.14 -1.54
C MET A 1 -14.51 -19.15 -2.49
N LYS A 2 -13.75 -20.08 -3.09
CA LYS A 2 -14.26 -21.15 -3.98
C LYS A 2 -13.52 -22.48 -3.74
N ALA A 3 -14.06 -23.62 -4.19
CA ALA A 3 -13.31 -24.87 -4.22
C ALA A 3 -11.95 -24.69 -4.94
N GLY A 4 -10.91 -25.34 -4.43
CA GLY A 4 -9.52 -25.16 -4.86
C GLY A 4 -8.80 -23.94 -4.25
N SER A 5 -9.48 -23.07 -3.50
CA SER A 5 -8.81 -21.96 -2.81
C SER A 5 -7.82 -22.50 -1.76
N ARG A 6 -6.68 -21.82 -1.63
CA ARG A 6 -5.60 -22.14 -0.68
C ARG A 6 -5.70 -21.20 0.52
N LEU A 7 -5.76 -21.77 1.72
CA LEU A 7 -5.95 -21.05 2.97
C LEU A 7 -4.75 -21.30 3.90
N LEU A 8 -4.27 -20.26 4.56
CA LEU A 8 -3.18 -20.39 5.53
C LEU A 8 -3.73 -20.87 6.87
N SER A 9 -3.06 -21.83 7.50
CA SER A 9 -3.36 -22.32 8.85
C SER A 9 -2.42 -21.72 9.90
N GLU A 10 -2.76 -21.90 11.18
CA GLU A 10 -1.95 -21.42 12.31
C GLU A 10 -0.54 -22.03 12.34
N SER A 11 -0.35 -23.22 11.74
CA SER A 11 0.97 -23.84 11.65
C SER A 11 1.81 -23.32 10.47
N GLY A 12 1.31 -22.32 9.72
CA GLY A 12 1.92 -21.83 8.48
C GLY A 12 1.75 -22.76 7.27
N ARG A 13 0.99 -23.86 7.40
CA ARG A 13 0.69 -24.77 6.30
C ARG A 13 -0.47 -24.24 5.46
N THR A 14 -0.64 -24.79 4.25
CA THR A 14 -1.78 -24.49 3.41
C THR A 14 -2.83 -25.59 3.47
N GLN A 15 -4.08 -25.20 3.68
CA GLN A 15 -5.27 -26.05 3.53
C GLN A 15 -5.99 -25.72 2.21
N THR A 16 -6.54 -26.73 1.53
CA THR A 16 -7.28 -26.52 0.26
C THR A 16 -8.78 -26.70 0.47
N VAL A 17 -9.56 -25.72 0.03
CA VAL A 17 -11.03 -25.79 0.07
C VAL A 17 -11.51 -26.88 -0.89
N ARG A 18 -12.12 -27.96 -0.36
CA ARG A 18 -12.66 -29.04 -1.19
C ARG A 18 -14.06 -28.76 -1.72
N ASN A 19 -14.96 -28.26 -0.88
CA ASN A 19 -16.34 -27.98 -1.24
C ASN A 19 -16.88 -26.78 -0.42
N ILE A 20 -17.90 -26.10 -0.93
CA ILE A 20 -18.62 -25.03 -0.23
C ILE A 20 -20.10 -25.39 -0.25
N ILE A 21 -20.70 -25.50 0.94
CA ILE A 21 -22.13 -25.75 1.10
C ILE A 21 -22.72 -24.53 1.80
N VAL A 22 -23.62 -23.83 1.10
CA VAL A 22 -24.37 -22.71 1.69
C VAL A 22 -25.66 -23.27 2.26
N LYS A 23 -25.82 -23.15 3.58
CA LYS A 23 -27.07 -23.52 4.26
C LYS A 23 -27.90 -22.25 4.44
N PRO A 24 -29.14 -22.18 3.90
CA PRO A 24 -30.00 -20.99 4.02
C PRO A 24 -30.61 -20.81 5.43
N THR A 25 -30.13 -21.56 6.42
CA THR A 25 -30.58 -21.47 7.81
C THR A 25 -30.02 -20.21 8.48
N PRO A 26 -30.87 -19.40 9.14
CA PRO A 26 -30.41 -18.29 9.96
C PRO A 26 -29.44 -18.78 11.03
N LEU A 27 -28.32 -18.10 11.20
CA LEU A 27 -27.32 -18.41 12.21
C LEU A 27 -27.08 -17.19 13.10
N LYS A 28 -26.88 -17.43 14.40
CA LYS A 28 -26.46 -16.39 15.33
C LYS A 28 -24.97 -16.15 15.14
N ALA A 29 -24.62 -15.03 14.51
CA ALA A 29 -23.23 -14.60 14.33
C ALA A 29 -22.86 -13.55 15.39
N TYR A 30 -21.57 -13.51 15.74
CA TYR A 30 -20.99 -12.48 16.60
C TYR A 30 -19.86 -11.79 15.86
N ASN A 31 -19.81 -10.47 15.95
CA ASN A 31 -18.68 -9.68 15.49
C ASN A 31 -17.65 -9.58 16.61
N LEU A 32 -16.39 -9.83 16.30
CA LEU A 32 -15.28 -9.72 17.25
C LEU A 32 -14.50 -8.44 16.98
N THR A 33 -14.20 -7.67 18.02
CA THR A 33 -13.20 -6.61 17.96
C THR A 33 -11.90 -7.15 18.52
N VAL A 34 -10.85 -7.18 17.69
CA VAL A 34 -9.50 -7.60 18.11
C VAL A 34 -8.64 -6.35 18.21
N ALA A 35 -7.99 -6.14 19.37
CA ALA A 35 -7.35 -4.88 19.74
C ALA A 35 -6.12 -4.55 18.89
N ASP A 36 -5.20 -5.50 18.71
CA ASP A 36 -3.87 -5.19 18.17
C ASP A 36 -3.72 -5.57 16.69
N TRP A 37 -4.24 -6.74 16.31
CA TRP A 37 -4.12 -7.26 14.95
C TRP A 37 -5.51 -7.52 14.38
N HIS A 38 -5.82 -6.89 13.24
CA HIS A 38 -7.07 -7.14 12.50
C HIS A 38 -7.12 -8.50 11.79
N THR A 39 -6.26 -9.41 12.23
CA THR A 39 -5.96 -10.69 11.60
C THR A 39 -5.87 -11.75 12.68
N TYR A 40 -6.61 -12.84 12.50
CA TYR A 40 -6.72 -13.92 13.48
C TYR A 40 -7.06 -15.24 12.78
N PHE A 41 -6.90 -16.35 13.49
CA PHE A 41 -7.34 -17.66 13.01
C PHE A 41 -8.73 -17.98 13.57
N VAL A 42 -9.63 -18.46 12.72
CA VAL A 42 -10.95 -18.96 13.14
C VAL A 42 -11.00 -20.48 12.94
N LYS A 43 -11.43 -21.18 13.98
CA LYS A 43 -11.61 -22.63 13.98
C LYS A 43 -13.00 -22.99 14.52
N GLY A 44 -13.64 -23.98 13.92
CA GLY A 44 -14.89 -24.53 14.44
C GLY A 44 -14.65 -25.29 15.75
N ASN A 45 -15.61 -25.22 16.68
CA ASN A 45 -15.55 -26.03 17.88
C ASN A 45 -15.45 -27.52 17.51
N GLN A 46 -14.49 -28.25 18.09
CA GLN A 46 -14.19 -29.66 17.78
C GLN A 46 -13.80 -29.95 16.31
N ALA A 47 -13.43 -28.94 15.53
CA ALA A 47 -12.97 -29.18 14.16
C ALA A 47 -11.68 -30.01 14.15
N GLU A 48 -11.67 -31.06 13.33
CA GLU A 48 -10.51 -31.92 13.09
C GLU A 48 -9.40 -31.20 12.30
N THR A 49 -9.77 -30.14 11.57
CA THR A 49 -8.84 -29.32 10.79
C THR A 49 -8.29 -28.15 11.59
N GLU A 50 -7.14 -27.64 11.16
CA GLU A 50 -6.56 -26.41 11.67
C GLU A 50 -7.48 -25.21 11.38
N GLY A 51 -7.34 -24.16 12.17
CA GLY A 51 -7.96 -22.87 11.93
C GLY A 51 -7.53 -22.25 10.60
N VAL A 52 -8.32 -21.27 10.18
CA VAL A 52 -8.10 -20.53 8.92
C VAL A 52 -7.77 -19.08 9.24
N TRP A 53 -6.73 -18.58 8.61
CA TRP A 53 -6.35 -17.18 8.67
C TRP A 53 -7.41 -16.28 8.04
N VAL A 54 -7.98 -15.37 8.83
CA VAL A 54 -9.02 -14.42 8.42
C VAL A 54 -8.67 -13.01 8.88
N HIS A 55 -9.30 -12.01 8.28
CA HIS A 55 -9.19 -10.61 8.67
C HIS A 55 -10.58 -9.98 8.80
N ASN A 56 -10.85 -9.24 9.89
CA ASN A 56 -12.19 -8.67 10.16
C ASN A 56 -12.52 -7.47 9.27
N ALA A 57 -11.48 -6.77 8.81
CA ALA A 57 -11.61 -5.66 7.88
C ALA A 57 -10.35 -5.61 7.02
N CYS A 58 -10.52 -5.87 5.72
CA CYS A 58 -9.57 -5.31 4.77
C CYS A 58 -10.06 -3.88 4.56
N PRO A 59 -9.31 -2.82 4.94
CA PRO A 59 -9.56 -1.53 4.30
C PRO A 59 -9.59 -1.82 2.79
N PRO A 60 -10.49 -1.18 2.01
CA PRO A 60 -10.47 -1.36 0.56
C PRO A 60 -9.01 -1.27 0.14
N ARG A 61 -8.54 -2.26 -0.66
CA ARG A 61 -7.20 -2.16 -1.25
C ARG A 61 -7.09 -0.71 -1.66
N LYS A 62 -6.10 0.01 -1.13
CA LYS A 62 -5.83 1.35 -1.62
C LYS A 62 -5.47 1.14 -3.08
N THR A 63 -6.47 1.14 -3.95
CA THR A 63 -6.31 1.32 -5.38
C THR A 63 -5.35 2.48 -5.46
N PRO A 64 -4.25 2.38 -6.24
CA PRO A 64 -3.35 3.51 -6.37
C PRO A 64 -4.24 4.74 -6.59
N SER A 65 -4.27 5.62 -5.59
CA SER A 65 -5.07 6.82 -5.69
C SER A 65 -4.54 7.52 -6.93
N THR A 66 -5.38 8.14 -7.75
CA THR A 66 -4.87 8.95 -8.85
C THR A 66 -3.72 9.82 -8.35
N PRO A 67 -2.52 9.73 -8.94
CA PRO A 67 -1.38 10.52 -8.51
C PRO A 67 -1.78 11.99 -8.39
N VAL A 68 -1.30 12.68 -7.35
CA VAL A 68 -1.58 14.11 -7.17
C VAL A 68 -1.17 14.91 -8.41
N TYR A 69 -0.11 14.45 -9.09
CA TYR A 69 0.31 14.94 -10.40
C TYR A 69 0.29 13.78 -11.40
N GLY A 70 -0.63 13.87 -12.37
CA GLY A 70 -0.83 12.82 -13.37
C GLY A 70 0.35 12.71 -14.36
N ASN A 71 1.07 13.82 -14.58
CA ASN A 71 2.16 13.91 -15.54
C ASN A 71 3.28 14.86 -15.07
N ASP A 72 4.39 14.85 -15.81
CA ASP A 72 5.56 15.68 -15.51
C ASP A 72 5.31 17.20 -15.67
N SER A 73 4.32 17.61 -16.47
CA SER A 73 3.99 19.02 -16.69
C SER A 73 3.34 19.62 -15.44
N GLU A 74 2.36 18.92 -14.88
CA GLU A 74 1.72 19.29 -13.61
C GLU A 74 2.73 19.32 -12.46
N ALA A 75 3.55 18.27 -12.37
CA ALA A 75 4.63 18.22 -11.38
C ALA A 75 5.62 19.39 -11.58
N TYR A 76 6.00 19.72 -12.81
CA TYR A 76 6.89 20.84 -13.07
C TYR A 76 6.31 22.18 -12.60
N ALA A 77 5.02 22.44 -12.88
CA ALA A 77 4.35 23.67 -12.44
C ALA A 77 4.34 23.79 -10.91
N ALA A 78 4.07 22.69 -10.20
CA ALA A 78 4.07 22.68 -8.73
C ALA A 78 5.49 22.78 -8.14
N ALA A 79 6.45 22.01 -8.67
CA ALA A 79 7.85 22.05 -8.24
C ALA A 79 8.46 23.45 -8.42
N LYS A 80 8.13 24.14 -9.51
CA LYS A 80 8.57 25.52 -9.77
C LYS A 80 8.06 26.49 -8.69
N LYS A 81 6.80 26.36 -8.25
CA LYS A 81 6.24 27.16 -7.15
C LYS A 81 6.94 26.91 -5.82
N LEU A 82 7.45 25.69 -5.60
CA LEU A 82 8.23 25.31 -4.41
C LEU A 82 9.71 25.74 -4.49
N GLY A 83 10.13 26.34 -5.61
CA GLY A 83 11.51 26.77 -5.84
C GLY A 83 12.46 25.65 -6.31
N TYR A 84 11.92 24.56 -6.84
CA TYR A 84 12.71 23.48 -7.44
C TYR A 84 12.89 23.72 -8.94
N ARG A 85 14.06 23.32 -9.45
CA ARG A 85 14.38 23.35 -10.89
C ARG A 85 14.44 21.94 -11.46
N LYS A 86 13.90 21.74 -12.66
CA LYS A 86 14.00 20.46 -13.38
C LYS A 86 15.46 20.15 -13.74
N ILE A 87 15.86 18.89 -13.64
CA ILE A 87 17.16 18.40 -14.10
C ILE A 87 17.00 17.40 -15.25
N LYS A 88 18.10 17.03 -15.90
CA LYS A 88 18.11 16.07 -17.01
C LYS A 88 17.88 14.63 -16.54
N GLU A 89 18.33 14.30 -15.32
CA GLU A 89 18.14 12.98 -14.72
C GLU A 89 16.67 12.69 -14.46
N ARG A 90 16.30 11.41 -14.57
CA ARG A 90 14.94 10.90 -14.35
C ARG A 90 15.00 9.71 -13.41
N THR A 91 13.88 9.39 -12.78
CA THR A 91 13.79 8.17 -11.97
C THR A 91 13.81 6.92 -12.87
N ARG A 92 14.00 5.74 -12.27
CA ARG A 92 13.95 4.45 -12.95
C ARG A 92 12.63 4.22 -13.69
N ASN A 93 11.54 4.80 -13.19
CA ASN A 93 10.19 4.71 -13.77
C ASN A 93 9.87 5.90 -14.68
N ASP A 94 10.91 6.58 -15.19
CA ASP A 94 10.79 7.71 -16.10
C ASP A 94 9.95 8.88 -15.56
N ALA A 95 10.09 9.24 -14.27
CA ALA A 95 9.52 10.47 -13.73
C ALA A 95 10.56 11.59 -13.73
N ALA A 96 10.15 12.83 -14.04
CA ALA A 96 11.02 13.99 -13.92
C ALA A 96 11.53 14.18 -12.49
N ILE A 97 12.81 14.55 -12.37
CA ILE A 97 13.43 14.93 -11.10
C ILE A 97 13.59 16.45 -11.06
N PHE A 98 13.27 17.04 -9.91
CA PHE A 98 13.46 18.45 -9.62
C PHE A 98 14.39 18.61 -8.42
N LYS A 99 15.27 19.62 -8.45
CA LYS A 99 16.31 19.85 -7.45
C LYS A 99 16.16 21.22 -6.78
N LYS A 100 16.39 21.27 -5.46
CA LYS A 100 16.56 22.50 -4.66
C LYS A 100 17.63 22.26 -3.58
N GLY A 101 18.79 22.90 -3.71
CA GLY A 101 19.93 22.64 -2.80
C GLY A 101 20.36 21.17 -2.85
N LYS A 102 20.31 20.49 -1.69
CA LYS A 102 20.58 19.04 -1.55
C LYS A 102 19.31 18.16 -1.62
N SER A 103 18.14 18.78 -1.82
CA SER A 103 16.86 18.07 -1.93
C SER A 103 16.52 17.79 -3.39
N TYR A 104 16.07 16.56 -3.64
CA TYR A 104 15.62 16.08 -4.95
C TYR A 104 14.24 15.47 -4.80
N ILE A 105 13.30 15.91 -5.64
CA ILE A 105 11.92 15.41 -5.63
C ILE A 105 11.54 14.81 -6.98
N SER A 106 10.72 13.78 -6.96
CA SER A 106 9.95 13.30 -8.12
C SER A 106 8.48 13.14 -7.72
N ARG A 107 7.57 13.25 -8.69
CA ARG A 107 6.14 13.00 -8.41
C ARG A 107 5.95 11.59 -7.85
N ASP A 108 5.04 11.45 -6.89
CA ASP A 108 4.65 10.13 -6.38
C ASP A 108 3.76 9.44 -7.42
N VAL A 109 4.33 8.45 -8.13
CA VAL A 109 3.64 7.71 -9.18
C VAL A 109 2.71 6.64 -8.61
N ASP A 110 3.08 6.05 -7.47
CA ASP A 110 2.38 4.89 -6.90
C ASP A 110 1.21 5.31 -6.01
N SER A 111 1.29 6.51 -5.39
CA SER A 111 0.16 7.20 -4.74
C SER A 111 -0.61 6.34 -3.72
N HIS A 112 0.08 5.44 -3.02
CA HIS A 112 -0.56 4.57 -2.03
C HIS A 112 -1.06 5.31 -0.78
N ASN A 113 -0.56 6.53 -0.49
CA ASN A 113 -0.88 7.27 0.74
C ASN A 113 -1.27 8.74 0.50
N GLY A 114 -1.70 9.10 -0.71
CA GLY A 114 -2.00 10.51 -1.04
C GLY A 114 -0.76 11.42 -1.09
N GLY A 115 0.41 10.82 -1.30
CA GLY A 115 1.66 11.54 -1.50
C GLY A 115 1.67 12.29 -2.82
N ALA A 116 2.23 13.49 -2.81
CA ALA A 116 2.50 14.27 -4.02
C ALA A 116 3.94 14.10 -4.50
N TRP A 117 4.88 13.94 -3.55
CA TRP A 117 6.31 13.87 -3.83
C TRP A 117 6.98 12.69 -3.15
N LYS A 118 7.94 12.08 -3.84
CA LYS A 118 9.04 11.34 -3.22
C LYS A 118 10.22 12.29 -3.11
N GLU A 119 10.92 12.29 -1.98
CA GLU A 119 12.08 13.17 -1.76
C GLU A 119 13.30 12.35 -1.32
N ALA A 120 14.49 12.75 -1.79
CA ALA A 120 15.75 12.16 -1.39
C ALA A 120 16.92 13.15 -1.50
N SER A 121 18.06 12.77 -0.91
CA SER A 121 19.32 13.53 -0.97
C SER A 121 20.08 13.42 -2.30
N SER A 122 19.63 12.54 -3.21
CA SER A 122 20.20 12.39 -4.56
C SER A 122 19.20 11.78 -5.54
N PRO A 123 19.38 11.96 -6.86
CA PRO A 123 18.55 11.33 -7.89
C PRO A 123 18.53 9.80 -7.80
N LYS A 124 19.68 9.18 -7.50
CA LYS A 124 19.79 7.73 -7.35
C LYS A 124 18.94 7.21 -6.20
N ASN A 125 18.86 7.98 -5.11
CA ASN A 125 18.13 7.60 -3.90
C ASN A 125 16.61 7.67 -4.06
N LEU A 126 16.08 8.40 -5.05
CA LEU A 126 14.64 8.40 -5.35
C LEU A 126 14.12 7.04 -5.85
N ASN A 127 15.02 6.15 -6.29
CA ASN A 127 14.65 4.88 -6.92
C ASN A 127 14.44 3.71 -5.95
N ARG A 128 14.66 3.90 -4.64
CA ARG A 128 14.53 2.85 -3.63
C ARG A 128 13.83 3.39 -2.39
N LYS A 129 12.97 2.58 -1.77
CA LYS A 129 12.22 2.99 -0.58
C LYS A 129 13.15 3.22 0.61
N GLU A 130 14.23 2.45 0.69
CA GLU A 130 15.16 2.43 1.81
C GLU A 130 16.12 3.63 1.79
N THR A 131 16.26 4.30 0.65
CA THR A 131 17.22 5.41 0.48
C THR A 131 16.54 6.76 0.25
N ARG A 132 15.22 6.79 0.00
CA ARG A 132 14.44 8.04 0.01
C ARG A 132 14.21 8.53 1.44
N ASN A 133 14.09 9.85 1.60
CA ASN A 133 13.76 10.47 2.88
C ASN A 133 12.26 10.34 3.22
N GLY A 134 11.44 10.04 2.21
CA GLY A 134 10.06 9.60 2.38
C GLY A 134 9.12 10.05 1.26
N THR A 135 7.84 10.00 1.60
CA THR A 135 6.70 10.48 0.83
C THR A 135 6.15 11.73 1.50
N PHE A 136 5.87 12.74 0.69
CA PHE A 136 5.48 14.08 1.14
C PHE A 136 4.19 14.53 0.46
N ASP A 137 3.43 15.39 1.14
CA ASP A 137 2.26 16.07 0.58
C ASP A 137 2.66 17.17 -0.42
N LYS A 138 1.68 17.86 -1.01
CA LYS A 138 1.91 18.95 -2.00
C LYS A 138 2.79 20.10 -1.49
N ASN A 139 2.87 20.29 -0.18
CA ASN A 139 3.58 21.38 0.49
C ASN A 139 4.94 20.93 1.06
N LEU A 140 5.37 19.69 0.77
CA LEU A 140 6.59 19.09 1.32
C LEU A 140 6.54 18.85 2.83
N ASN A 141 5.36 18.60 3.39
CA ASN A 141 5.24 17.98 4.71
C ASN A 141 5.34 16.46 4.57
N ARG A 142 6.15 15.82 5.42
CA ARG A 142 6.36 14.37 5.38
C ARG A 142 5.11 13.64 5.87
N ILE A 143 4.65 12.62 5.13
CA ILE A 143 3.44 11.85 5.46
C ILE A 143 3.68 10.34 5.60
N GLY A 144 4.88 9.84 5.27
CA GLY A 144 5.24 8.43 5.45
C GLY A 144 6.40 8.00 4.56
N ASP A 145 6.63 6.68 4.48
CA ASP A 145 7.67 6.05 3.65
C ASP A 145 7.14 5.02 2.66
#